data_AF-A0A1E3X712-F1
#
_entry.id   AF-A0A1E3X712-F1
#
_cell.length_a   1.000
_cell.length_b   1.000
_cell.length_c   1.000
_cell.angle_alpha   90.00
_cell.angle_beta   90.00
_cell.angle_gamma   90.00
#
_symmetry.space_group_name_H-M   'P 1'
#
loop_
_entity.id
_entity.type
_entity.pdbx_description
1 polymer ?
#
loop_
_entity_poly.entity_id
_entity_poly.type
_entity_poly.pdbx_seq_one_letter_code
_entity_poly.pdbx_strand_id
1 'polypeptide(L)'
;MPYKTNTLIDQYICYTYPFDIFYHIDDIKKQIVKRKINGIIHYVQNFCHRQIYDRLIRKYIDIPVLTLDCDRPGQLSGSMRTRIEAFVEMLKNIRC
;
A
#
# COMPACT_ATOMS: atom_id res chain seq x y z
N MET A 1 0.94 3.41 -17.69
CA MET A 1 0.50 4.63 -16.99
C MET A 1 -0.91 4.45 -16.43
N PRO A 2 -1.29 5.14 -15.33
CA PRO A 2 -2.36 4.68 -14.42
C PRO A 2 -3.78 4.82 -14.97
N TYR A 3 -4.02 5.74 -15.92
CA TYR A 3 -5.33 5.98 -16.51
C TYR A 3 -5.26 6.10 -18.03
N LYS A 4 -6.38 5.83 -18.71
CA LYS A 4 -6.55 6.08 -20.13
C LYS A 4 -6.91 7.56 -20.32
N THR A 5 -6.08 8.29 -21.05
CA THR A 5 -6.22 9.72 -21.33
C THR A 5 -6.17 9.96 -22.85
N ASN A 6 -6.43 11.20 -23.27
CA ASN A 6 -6.46 11.58 -24.68
C ASN A 6 -5.05 11.76 -25.27
N THR A 7 -4.11 12.28 -24.48
CA THR A 7 -2.71 12.47 -24.89
C THR A 7 -1.72 11.83 -23.92
N LEU A 8 -0.48 11.63 -24.37
CA LEU A 8 0.63 11.19 -23.52
C LEU A 8 0.96 12.22 -22.43
N ILE A 9 0.79 13.52 -22.72
CA ILE A 9 1.02 14.62 -21.77
C ILE A 9 0.02 14.51 -20.62
N ASP A 10 -1.27 14.36 -20.92
CA ASP A 10 -2.32 14.16 -19.91
C ASP A 10 -2.01 12.92 -19.06
N GLN A 11 -1.54 11.86 -19.71
CA GLN A 11 -1.20 10.62 -19.05
C GLN A 11 -0.05 10.80 -18.05
N TYR A 12 0.95 11.60 -18.40
CA TYR A 12 2.08 11.96 -17.53
C TYR A 12 1.65 12.84 -16.36
N ILE A 13 0.77 13.82 -16.60
CA ILE A 13 0.23 14.69 -15.53
C ILE A 13 -0.58 13.87 -14.52
N CYS A 14 -1.33 12.87 -14.99
CA CYS A 14 -2.07 11.96 -14.10
C CYS A 14 -1.18 10.97 -13.35
N TYR A 15 0.12 10.92 -13.61
CA TYR A 15 1.03 10.06 -12.86
C TYR A 15 1.18 10.59 -11.44
N THR A 16 0.78 9.79 -10.45
CA THR A 16 0.59 10.28 -9.08
C THR A 16 1.87 10.37 -8.26
N TYR A 17 3.00 9.90 -8.80
CA TYR A 17 4.30 9.86 -8.14
C TYR A 17 4.85 11.20 -7.60
N PRO A 18 4.66 12.36 -8.26
CA PRO A 18 5.18 13.63 -7.76
C PRO A 18 4.29 14.28 -6.69
N PHE A 19 3.10 13.75 -6.41
CA PHE A 19 2.24 14.28 -5.35
C PHE A 19 2.68 13.79 -3.96
N ASP A 20 2.22 14.50 -2.94
CA ASP A 20 2.55 14.19 -1.55
C ASP A 20 1.82 12.94 -1.01
N ILE A 21 2.17 12.57 0.22
CA ILE A 21 1.62 11.40 0.89
C ILE A 21 0.12 11.49 1.16
N PHE A 22 -0.43 12.70 1.37
CA PHE A 22 -1.86 12.86 1.64
C PHE A 22 -2.68 12.60 0.38
N TYR A 23 -2.19 13.04 -0.77
CA TYR A 23 -2.76 12.69 -2.07
C TYR A 23 -2.79 11.16 -2.26
N HIS A 24 -1.70 10.46 -1.94
CA HIS A 24 -1.66 9.00 -2.04
C HIS A 24 -2.62 8.32 -1.05
N ILE A 25 -2.70 8.80 0.19
CA ILE A 25 -3.64 8.28 1.20
C ILE A 25 -5.09 8.41 0.69
N ASP A 26 -5.46 9.54 0.12
CA ASP A 26 -6.81 9.76 -0.41
C ASP A 26 -7.11 8.85 -1.61
N ASP A 27 -6.15 8.64 -2.50
CA ASP A 27 -6.30 7.69 -3.60
C ASP A 27 -6.46 6.25 -3.08
N ILE A 28 -5.63 5.84 -2.11
CA ILE A 28 -5.73 4.52 -1.46
C ILE A 28 -7.11 4.34 -0.83
N LYS A 29 -7.63 5.33 -0.08
CA LYS A 29 -8.98 5.28 0.51
C LYS A 29 -10.07 5.06 -0.53
N LYS A 30 -10.00 5.78 -1.66
CA LYS A 30 -10.94 5.59 -2.78
C LYS A 30 -10.87 4.18 -3.34
N GLN A 31 -9.67 3.62 -3.51
CA GLN A 31 -9.49 2.25 -4.01
C GLN A 31 -9.95 1.18 -3.01
N ILE A 32 -9.75 1.39 -1.70
CA ILE A 32 -10.25 0.49 -0.65
C ILE A 32 -11.76 0.29 -0.80
N VAL A 33 -12.50 1.39 -0.87
CA VAL A 33 -13.97 1.36 -1.01
C VAL A 33 -14.37 0.73 -2.34
N LYS A 34 -13.78 1.19 -3.45
CA LYS A 34 -14.14 0.73 -4.80
C LYS A 34 -13.92 -0.78 -4.98
N ARG A 35 -12.86 -1.33 -4.40
CA ARG A 35 -12.45 -2.73 -4.58
C ARG A 35 -12.83 -3.63 -3.40
N LYS A 36 -13.47 -3.07 -2.36
CA LYS A 36 -13.83 -3.77 -1.11
C LYS A 36 -12.61 -4.44 -0.46
N ILE A 37 -11.50 -3.69 -0.36
CA ILE A 37 -10.24 -4.19 0.23
C ILE A 37 -10.40 -4.36 1.75
N ASN A 38 -9.99 -5.49 2.28
CA ASN A 38 -10.07 -5.78 3.72
C ASN A 38 -8.76 -5.61 4.47
N GLY A 39 -7.63 -5.56 3.77
CA GLY A 39 -6.33 -5.27 4.37
C GLY A 39 -5.33 -4.83 3.31
N ILE A 40 -4.30 -4.10 3.75
CA ILE A 40 -3.23 -3.60 2.88
C ILE A 40 -1.90 -4.21 3.30
N ILE A 41 -1.09 -4.58 2.32
CA ILE A 41 0.33 -4.86 2.51
C ILE A 41 1.10 -3.61 2.09
N HIS A 42 1.69 -2.90 3.05
CA HIS A 42 2.56 -1.76 2.83
C HIS A 42 4.00 -2.25 2.66
N TYR A 43 4.43 -2.41 1.42
CA TYR A 43 5.81 -2.76 1.09
C TYR A 43 6.70 -1.52 1.21
N VAL A 44 7.71 -1.59 2.06
CA VAL A 44 8.72 -0.54 2.23
C VAL A 44 10.07 -1.09 1.81
N GLN A 45 10.87 -0.26 1.15
CA GLN A 45 12.24 -0.61 0.81
C GLN A 45 13.20 -0.20 1.93
N ASN A 46 14.12 -1.09 2.29
CA ASN A 46 15.20 -0.83 3.23
C ASN A 46 15.93 0.48 2.88
N PHE A 47 16.22 1.30 3.89
CA PHE A 47 16.92 2.58 3.77
C PHE A 47 16.20 3.65 2.90
N CYS A 48 14.90 3.50 2.63
CA CYS A 48 14.12 4.56 2.02
C CYS A 48 13.67 5.57 3.09
N HIS A 49 14.00 6.86 2.90
CA HIS A 49 13.55 7.97 3.77
C HIS A 49 12.01 8.03 3.95
N ARG A 50 11.26 7.35 3.07
CA ARG A 50 9.81 7.21 3.10
C ARG A 50 9.27 6.32 4.23
N GLN A 51 10.13 5.69 5.04
CA GLN A 51 9.72 5.00 6.27
C GLN A 51 8.91 5.92 7.21
N ILE A 52 9.13 7.24 7.19
CA ILE A 52 8.31 8.23 7.93
C ILE A 52 6.83 8.13 7.57
N TYR A 53 6.50 7.76 6.33
CA TYR A 53 5.13 7.64 5.85
C TYR A 53 4.39 6.43 6.41
N ASP A 54 5.08 5.40 6.92
CA ASP A 54 4.41 4.24 7.53
C ASP A 54 3.51 4.67 8.69
N ARG A 55 3.98 5.60 9.52
CA ARG A 55 3.19 6.16 10.63
C ARG A 55 1.95 6.89 10.13
N LEU A 56 2.04 7.60 9.00
CA LEU A 56 0.89 8.30 8.40
C LEU A 56 -0.09 7.32 7.79
N ILE A 57 0.38 6.31 7.04
CA ILE A 57 -0.45 5.25 6.49
C ILE A 57 -1.24 4.56 7.60
N ARG A 58 -0.58 4.14 8.69
CA ARG A 58 -1.23 3.52 9.84
C ARG A 58 -2.22 4.44 10.56
N LYS A 59 -1.96 5.76 10.56
CA LYS A 59 -2.84 6.74 11.20
C LYS A 59 -4.11 7.01 10.41
N TYR A 60 -4.01 7.04 9.08
CA TYR A 60 -5.10 7.50 8.22
C TYR A 60 -5.84 6.39 7.48
N ILE A 61 -5.28 5.18 7.35
CA ILE A 61 -5.95 4.04 6.73
C ILE A 61 -6.71 3.23 7.78
N ASP A 62 -8.02 3.12 7.57
CA ASP A 62 -8.96 2.56 8.57
C ASP A 62 -9.05 1.02 8.54
N ILE A 63 -8.40 0.37 7.57
CA ILE A 63 -8.34 -1.11 7.46
C ILE A 63 -6.98 -1.63 7.93
N PRO A 64 -6.89 -2.91 8.34
CA PRO A 64 -5.62 -3.49 8.78
C PRO A 64 -4.49 -3.32 7.77
N VAL A 65 -3.29 -2.96 8.25
CA VAL A 65 -2.08 -2.75 7.44
C VAL A 65 -0.91 -3.60 7.95
N LEU A 66 -0.39 -4.47 7.09
CA LEU A 66 0.86 -5.20 7.29
C LEU A 66 2.01 -4.48 6.57
N THR A 67 2.98 -3.97 7.33
CA THR A 67 4.20 -3.37 6.75
C THR A 67 5.28 -4.44 6.60
N LEU A 68 5.79 -4.61 5.39
CA LEU A 68 6.91 -5.51 5.09
C LEU A 68 8.10 -4.67 4.62
N ASP A 69 9.23 -4.78 5.32
CA ASP A 69 10.48 -4.15 4.91
C ASP A 69 11.31 -5.15 4.09
N CYS A 70 11.75 -4.71 2.93
CA CYS A 70 12.35 -5.52 1.89
C CYS A 70 13.48 -4.76 1.22
N ASP A 71 14.53 -5.43 0.74
CA ASP A 71 15.63 -4.76 0.03
C ASP A 71 15.53 -5.00 -1.48
N ARG A 72 15.97 -6.19 -1.90
CA ARG A 72 16.02 -6.59 -3.31
C ARG A 72 14.85 -7.49 -3.64
N PRO A 73 14.39 -7.50 -4.91
CA PRO A 73 13.43 -8.50 -5.36
C PRO A 73 14.01 -9.90 -5.11
N GLY A 74 13.21 -10.76 -4.50
CA GLY A 74 13.66 -12.08 -4.08
C GLY A 74 12.54 -12.89 -3.42
N GLN A 75 12.89 -14.08 -2.94
CA GLN A 75 11.96 -14.91 -2.20
C GLN A 75 11.63 -14.29 -0.84
N LEU A 76 10.41 -14.53 -0.36
CA LEU A 76 10.01 -14.16 1.00
C LEU A 76 10.86 -14.92 2.01
N SER A 77 11.38 -14.21 3.01
CA SER A 77 11.99 -14.89 4.17
C SER A 77 10.92 -15.67 4.94
N GLY A 78 11.34 -16.69 5.70
CA GLY A 78 10.43 -17.46 6.55
C GLY A 78 9.62 -16.57 7.50
N SER A 79 10.27 -15.57 8.10
CA SER A 79 9.62 -14.58 8.97
C SER A 79 8.55 -13.76 8.23
N MET A 80 8.83 -13.29 7.02
CA MET A 80 7.85 -12.55 6.21
C MET A 80 6.65 -13.43 5.86
N ARG A 81 6.90 -14.68 5.48
CA ARG A 81 5.84 -15.64 5.17
C ARG A 81 4.92 -15.87 6.37
N THR A 82 5.47 -16.13 7.55
CA THR A 82 4.68 -16.30 8.78
C THR A 82 3.86 -15.05 9.11
N ARG A 83 4.41 -13.85 8.93
CA ARG A 83 3.69 -12.59 9.15
C ARG A 83 2.53 -12.39 8.18
N ILE A 84 2.71 -12.76 6.91
CA ILE A 84 1.63 -12.72 5.91
C ILE A 84 0.54 -13.74 6.27
N GLU A 85 0.93 -14.98 6.62
CA GLU A 85 -0.01 -16.02 7.04
C GLU A 85 -0.85 -15.56 8.24
N ALA A 86 -0.20 -15.05 9.29
CA ALA A 86 -0.88 -14.51 10.47
C ALA A 86 -1.81 -13.33 10.15
N PHE A 87 -1.39 -12.44 9.24
CA PHE A 87 -2.22 -11.30 8.80
C PHE A 87 -3.47 -11.76 8.04
N VAL A 88 -3.34 -12.77 7.17
CA VAL A 88 -4.48 -13.36 6.46
C VAL A 88 -5.44 -14.03 7.44
N GLU A 89 -4.96 -14.79 8.42
CA GLU A 89 -5.81 -15.40 9.44
C GLU A 89 -6.55 -14.35 10.28
N MET A 90 -5.86 -13.29 10.70
CA MET A 90 -6.50 -12.16 11.39
C MET A 90 -7.61 -11.52 10.54
N LEU A 91 -7.40 -11.32 9.23
CA LEU A 91 -8.41 -10.76 8.33
C LEU A 91 -9.65 -11.68 8.19
N LYS A 92 -9.48 -13.00 8.25
CA LYS A 92 -10.60 -13.95 8.24
C LYS A 92 -11.43 -13.82 9.50
N ASN A 93 -10.79 -13.64 10.66
CA ASN A 93 -11.47 -13.56 11.96
C ASN A 93 -12.25 -12.24 12.17
N ILE A 94 -11.84 -11.16 11.50
CA ILE A 94 -12.54 -9.86 11.54
C ILE A 94 -13.86 -9.88 10.75
N ARG A 95 -14.06 -10.88 9.88
CA ARG A 95 -15.27 -11.02 9.04
C ARG A 95 -16.44 -11.74 9.72
N CYS A 96 -16.36 -11.99 11.04
CA CYS A 96 -17.45 -12.57 11.85
C CYS A 96 -18.30 -11.49 12.51
#